data_AF-A0A519NYG5-F1
#
_entry.id   AF-A0A519NYG5-F1
#
_cell.length_a   1.000
_cell.length_b   1.000
_cell.length_c   1.000
_cell.angle_alpha   90.00
_cell.angle_beta   90.00
_cell.angle_gamma   90.00
#
_symmetry.space_group_name_H-M   'P 1'
#
loop_
_entity.id
_entity.type
_entity.pdbx_description
1 polymer ?
#
loop_
_entity_poly.entity_id
_entity_poly.type
_entity_poly.pdbx_seq_one_letter_code
_entity_poly.pdbx_strand_id
1 'polypeptide(L)'
;PEKVRLMQENWIGKSQGANLRWSIVEAPAGVSASDPIEVYTTRPDTLFGASFLALAPDHPLTKAIAAQRPDVQAFVDACASLGTSEAEIEKAEKLGVDLGIRVRHPFDPDRTVPVWSANFVLSTYGSGAIFGCPAHDQRDLDFARKYDLPVTPVVRPDGAGDDFAVGTEAYTGPGALFASDFLSGLAVTEAKAEAIRRIEAAGQGEGTTLYRLRDWGVSRQRYWGCPIPIVHCPSCGAVPAAELPVELPKDVTFDKPGNPLDRHPTWKHVKCPSCDEDAERETDTLDTFVDSSWYFARFTDPKAAEPINAEAAKRWLPVDQYIGGVEHAVLHLLYARFVSRALSDAGLMDAPEPFAGLFTQGMVVHETYRRADGAW
;
A
#
# COMPACT_ATOMS: atom_id res chain seq x y z
N PRO A 1 22.19 -4.44 -9.61
CA PRO A 1 22.72 -4.74 -8.26
C PRO A 1 21.70 -5.49 -7.39
N GLU A 2 22.12 -6.46 -6.56
CA GLU A 2 21.22 -7.26 -5.71
C GLU A 2 20.42 -6.40 -4.74
N LYS A 3 21.06 -5.42 -4.10
CA LYS A 3 20.40 -4.45 -3.20
C LYS A 3 19.16 -3.79 -3.83
N VAL A 4 19.25 -3.36 -5.09
CA VAL A 4 18.13 -2.72 -5.81
C VAL A 4 17.00 -3.71 -6.06
N ARG A 5 17.33 -4.96 -6.42
CA ARG A 5 16.34 -6.02 -6.63
C ARG A 5 15.59 -6.32 -5.33
N LEU A 6 16.31 -6.49 -4.23
CA LEU A 6 15.73 -6.73 -2.91
C LEU A 6 14.84 -5.56 -2.46
N MET A 7 15.25 -4.31 -2.71
CA MET A 7 14.41 -3.13 -2.43
C MET A 7 13.11 -3.16 -3.23
N GLN A 8 13.14 -3.50 -4.52
CA GLN A 8 11.93 -3.62 -5.34
C GLN A 8 11.07 -4.81 -4.94
N GLU A 9 11.65 -5.97 -4.63
CA GLU A 9 10.91 -7.15 -4.15
C GLU A 9 10.16 -6.85 -2.85
N ASN A 10 10.83 -6.18 -1.89
CA ASN A 10 10.21 -5.75 -0.64
C ASN A 10 9.13 -4.67 -0.85
N TRP A 11 9.33 -3.76 -1.80
CA TRP A 11 8.35 -2.73 -2.12
C TRP A 11 7.11 -3.28 -2.83
N ILE A 12 7.31 -4.17 -3.81
CA ILE A 12 6.23 -4.90 -4.47
C ILE A 12 5.49 -5.74 -3.44
N GLY A 13 6.24 -6.41 -2.55
CA GLY A 13 5.71 -7.10 -1.38
C GLY A 13 4.64 -8.12 -1.72
N LYS A 14 4.92 -8.98 -2.71
CA LYS A 14 4.03 -10.10 -3.05
C LYS A 14 3.97 -11.06 -1.86
N SER A 15 2.77 -11.32 -1.38
CA SER A 15 2.52 -12.20 -0.25
C SER A 15 1.41 -13.17 -0.58
N GLN A 16 1.63 -14.44 -0.25
CA GLN A 16 0.61 -15.49 -0.28
C GLN A 16 0.06 -15.67 1.12
N GLY A 17 -1.25 -15.56 1.23
CA GLY A 17 -1.97 -15.51 2.49
C GLY A 17 -3.37 -16.05 2.35
N ALA A 18 -4.24 -15.64 3.26
CA ALA A 18 -5.65 -16.00 3.27
C ALA A 18 -6.52 -14.80 3.63
N ASN A 19 -7.66 -14.68 2.95
CA ASN A 19 -8.79 -13.91 3.44
C ASN A 19 -9.61 -14.81 4.37
N LEU A 20 -9.98 -14.30 5.55
CA LEU A 20 -10.65 -15.02 6.62
C LEU A 20 -11.91 -14.25 7.03
N ARG A 21 -13.03 -14.95 7.22
CA ARG A 21 -14.28 -14.40 7.73
C ARG A 21 -14.45 -14.76 9.19
N TRP A 22 -14.37 -13.76 10.06
CA TRP A 22 -14.57 -13.90 11.50
C TRP A 22 -16.00 -13.56 11.87
N SER A 23 -16.78 -14.56 12.28
CA SER A 23 -18.18 -14.36 12.67
C SER A 23 -18.27 -13.56 13.96
N ILE A 24 -19.04 -12.47 13.94
CA ILE A 24 -19.36 -11.68 15.13
C ILE A 24 -20.31 -12.51 16.01
N VAL A 25 -19.96 -12.67 17.28
CA VAL A 25 -20.78 -13.38 18.28
C VAL A 25 -21.34 -12.45 19.34
N GLU A 26 -20.67 -11.33 19.60
CA GLU A 26 -21.14 -10.27 20.49
C GLU A 26 -20.78 -8.93 19.87
N ALA A 27 -21.71 -7.96 19.91
CA ALA A 27 -21.47 -6.61 19.41
C ALA A 27 -22.32 -5.57 20.16
N PRO A 28 -21.87 -4.30 20.21
CA PRO A 28 -22.67 -3.20 20.73
C PRO A 28 -23.94 -2.95 19.88
N ALA A 29 -24.90 -2.22 20.46
CA ALA A 29 -26.12 -1.83 19.75
C ALA A 29 -25.80 -1.06 18.44
N GLY A 30 -26.56 -1.36 17.39
CA GLY A 30 -26.41 -0.70 16.08
C GLY A 30 -25.32 -1.30 15.18
N VAL A 31 -24.58 -2.31 15.63
CA VAL A 31 -23.69 -3.11 14.77
C VAL A 31 -24.42 -4.39 14.38
N SER A 32 -24.51 -4.69 13.08
CA SER A 32 -25.09 -5.95 12.62
C SER A 32 -24.12 -7.10 12.89
N ALA A 33 -24.57 -8.11 13.63
CA ALA A 33 -23.82 -9.35 13.82
C ALA A 33 -23.91 -10.29 12.59
N SER A 34 -24.70 -9.93 11.56
CA SER A 34 -24.85 -10.74 10.34
C SER A 34 -23.62 -10.72 9.44
N ASP A 35 -22.82 -9.66 9.51
CA ASP A 35 -21.75 -9.41 8.55
C ASP A 35 -20.41 -9.77 9.22
N PRO A 36 -19.69 -10.80 8.73
CA PRO A 36 -18.42 -11.19 9.32
C PRO A 36 -17.35 -10.11 9.11
N ILE A 37 -16.38 -10.06 10.01
CA ILE A 37 -15.19 -9.23 9.80
C ILE A 37 -14.24 -10.00 8.91
N GLU A 38 -13.99 -9.48 7.71
CA GLU A 38 -12.99 -10.03 6.80
C GLU A 38 -11.60 -9.58 7.22
N VAL A 39 -10.65 -10.50 7.32
CA VAL A 39 -9.26 -10.27 7.71
C VAL A 39 -8.34 -10.90 6.67
N TYR A 40 -7.34 -10.14 6.23
CA TYR A 40 -6.23 -10.72 5.46
C TYR A 40 -5.05 -11.07 6.37
N THR A 41 -4.41 -12.21 6.13
CA THR A 41 -3.18 -12.61 6.81
C THR A 41 -2.20 -13.28 5.87
N THR A 42 -0.90 -13.05 6.07
CA THR A 42 0.19 -13.81 5.44
C THR A 42 0.69 -14.95 6.31
N ARG A 43 0.14 -15.07 7.53
CA ARG A 43 0.50 -16.04 8.58
C ARG A 43 -0.71 -16.84 9.08
N PRO A 44 -1.50 -17.47 8.19
CA PRO A 44 -2.63 -18.30 8.62
C PRO A 44 -2.19 -19.49 9.50
N ASP A 45 -0.92 -19.89 9.43
CA ASP A 45 -0.30 -20.85 10.33
C ASP A 45 -0.38 -20.45 11.82
N THR A 46 -0.42 -19.15 12.10
CA THR A 46 -0.39 -18.62 13.48
C THR A 46 -1.77 -18.36 14.09
N LEU A 47 -2.85 -18.81 13.43
CA LEU A 47 -4.22 -18.49 13.84
C LEU A 47 -4.53 -18.89 15.29
N PHE A 48 -4.06 -20.05 15.76
CA PHE A 48 -4.24 -20.46 17.15
C PHE A 48 -3.61 -19.51 18.19
N GLY A 49 -2.65 -18.68 17.77
CA GLY A 49 -2.06 -17.61 18.58
C GLY A 49 -2.81 -16.28 18.52
N ALA A 50 -3.98 -16.22 17.86
CA ALA A 50 -4.76 -14.99 17.70
C ALA A 50 -5.25 -14.44 19.04
N SER A 51 -4.78 -13.25 19.40
CA SER A 51 -5.06 -12.60 20.68
C SER A 51 -6.20 -11.59 20.59
N PHE A 52 -6.24 -10.84 19.48
CA PHE A 52 -7.23 -9.82 19.18
C PHE A 52 -7.44 -9.73 17.66
N LEU A 53 -8.53 -9.12 17.23
CA LEU A 53 -8.65 -8.53 15.89
C LEU A 53 -8.46 -7.02 16.01
N ALA A 54 -7.87 -6.40 15.00
CA ALA A 54 -7.72 -4.94 14.94
C ALA A 54 -8.23 -4.39 13.62
N LEU A 55 -9.08 -3.36 13.70
CA LEU A 55 -9.63 -2.61 12.58
C LEU A 55 -8.90 -1.27 12.42
N ALA A 56 -8.76 -0.81 11.18
CA ALA A 56 -8.27 0.54 10.90
C ALA A 56 -9.16 1.60 11.57
N PRO A 57 -8.61 2.76 11.97
CA PRO A 57 -9.39 3.84 12.59
C PRO A 57 -10.54 4.34 11.69
N ASP A 58 -10.34 4.29 10.37
CA ASP A 58 -11.31 4.72 9.37
C ASP A 58 -12.19 3.59 8.80
N HIS A 59 -12.08 2.37 9.34
CA HIS A 59 -12.89 1.22 8.95
C HIS A 59 -14.40 1.50 9.18
N PRO A 60 -15.31 1.05 8.29
CA PRO A 60 -16.74 1.31 8.41
C PRO A 60 -17.35 0.94 9.77
N LEU A 61 -16.99 -0.22 10.32
CA LEU A 61 -17.43 -0.64 11.67
C LEU A 61 -16.89 0.28 12.77
N THR A 62 -15.63 0.71 12.70
CA THR A 62 -15.05 1.66 13.67
C THR A 62 -15.82 2.97 13.64
N LYS A 63 -16.11 3.51 12.45
CA LYS A 63 -16.91 4.75 12.28
C LYS A 63 -18.34 4.61 12.80
N ALA A 64 -18.99 3.48 12.53
CA ALA A 64 -20.34 3.22 13.00
C ALA A 64 -20.43 3.19 14.54
N ILE A 65 -19.41 2.63 15.20
CA ILE A 65 -19.30 2.62 16.66
C ILE A 65 -18.94 4.01 17.19
N ALA A 66 -18.01 4.71 16.54
CA ALA A 66 -17.59 6.06 16.92
C ALA A 66 -18.77 7.05 17.00
N ALA A 67 -19.74 6.92 16.09
CA ALA A 67 -20.97 7.71 16.09
C ALA A 67 -21.82 7.56 17.37
N GLN A 68 -21.61 6.49 18.15
CA GLN A 68 -22.36 6.19 19.37
C GLN A 68 -21.48 6.14 20.63
N ARG A 69 -20.15 6.06 20.48
CA ARG A 69 -19.18 5.92 21.57
C ARG A 69 -18.13 7.04 21.53
N PRO A 70 -18.23 8.05 22.42
CA PRO A 70 -17.33 9.21 22.44
C PRO A 70 -15.85 8.86 22.59
N ASP A 71 -15.53 7.79 23.31
CA ASP A 71 -14.15 7.33 23.50
C ASP A 71 -13.54 6.75 22.21
N VAL A 72 -14.35 6.08 21.38
CA VAL A 72 -13.93 5.61 20.05
C VAL A 72 -13.80 6.80 19.08
N GLN A 73 -14.71 7.77 19.13
CA GLN A 73 -14.57 8.99 18.32
C GLN A 73 -13.29 9.76 18.65
N ALA A 74 -12.97 9.93 19.95
CA ALA A 74 -11.74 10.59 20.37
C ALA A 74 -10.48 9.85 19.87
N PHE A 75 -10.51 8.51 19.85
CA PHE A 75 -9.43 7.71 19.27
C PHE A 75 -9.29 7.94 17.76
N VAL A 76 -10.40 7.97 17.01
CA VAL A 76 -10.39 8.22 15.56
C VAL A 76 -9.82 9.61 15.24
N ASP A 77 -10.26 10.64 15.98
CA ASP A 77 -9.78 12.02 15.80
C ASP A 77 -8.27 12.13 16.13
N ALA A 78 -7.81 11.45 17.18
CA ALA A 78 -6.39 11.40 17.52
C ALA A 78 -5.58 10.74 16.41
N CYS A 79 -6.05 9.63 15.84
CA CYS A 79 -5.39 8.97 14.71
C CYS A 79 -5.34 9.86 13.45
N ALA A 80 -6.40 10.62 13.16
CA ALA A 80 -6.46 11.52 12.01
C ALA A 80 -5.47 12.70 12.11
N SER A 81 -4.99 13.03 13.30
CA SER A 81 -3.99 14.08 13.53
C SER A 81 -2.54 13.60 13.36
N LEU A 82 -2.30 12.30 13.22
CA LEU A 82 -0.97 11.73 13.01
C LEU A 82 -0.50 11.88 11.56
N GLY A 83 0.82 11.85 11.36
CA GLY A 83 1.40 11.79 10.02
C GLY A 83 0.94 10.55 9.26
N THR A 84 0.64 10.71 7.97
CA THR A 84 0.09 9.64 7.13
C THR A 84 1.17 8.75 6.52
N SER A 85 2.46 9.05 6.72
CA SER A 85 3.52 8.21 6.17
C SER A 85 3.66 6.91 6.97
N GLU A 86 3.91 5.79 6.27
CA GLU A 86 4.10 4.48 6.93
C GLU A 86 5.20 4.54 7.99
N ALA A 87 6.27 5.30 7.75
CA ALA A 87 7.38 5.46 8.68
C ALA A 87 7.00 6.23 9.97
N GLU A 88 6.12 7.23 9.87
CA GLU A 88 5.61 7.95 11.04
C GLU A 88 4.67 7.06 11.86
N ILE A 89 3.79 6.31 11.19
CA ILE A 89 2.86 5.35 11.83
C ILE A 89 3.63 4.23 12.53
N GLU A 90 4.70 3.72 11.92
CA GLU A 90 5.52 2.65 12.49
C GLU A 90 6.27 3.10 13.75
N LYS A 91 6.75 4.36 13.79
CA LYS A 91 7.43 4.94 14.96
C LYS A 91 6.49 5.48 16.03
N ALA A 92 5.24 5.77 15.67
CA ALA A 92 4.25 6.26 16.62
C ALA A 92 3.98 5.23 17.72
N GLU A 93 3.62 5.74 18.90
CA GLU A 93 3.11 4.92 20.00
C GLU A 93 1.89 4.12 19.52
N LYS A 94 1.82 2.84 19.88
CA LYS A 94 0.70 1.97 19.51
C LYS A 94 -0.53 2.33 20.34
N LEU A 95 -1.54 2.89 19.68
CA LEU A 95 -2.80 3.30 20.30
C LEU A 95 -3.91 2.37 19.84
N GLY A 96 -4.86 2.08 20.72
CA GLY A 96 -6.06 1.36 20.36
C GLY A 96 -7.19 1.51 21.36
N VAL A 97 -8.38 1.13 20.92
CA VAL A 97 -9.62 1.17 21.71
C VAL A 97 -10.42 -0.11 21.49
N ASP A 98 -10.90 -0.74 22.57
CA ASP A 98 -11.78 -1.90 22.50
C ASP A 98 -13.13 -1.47 21.91
N LEU A 99 -13.58 -2.14 20.85
CA LEU A 99 -14.84 -1.82 20.18
C LEU A 99 -16.06 -2.46 20.86
N GLY A 100 -15.85 -3.34 21.84
CA GLY A 100 -16.92 -4.11 22.49
C GLY A 100 -17.50 -5.21 21.60
N ILE A 101 -16.77 -5.58 20.55
CA ILE A 101 -17.13 -6.70 19.66
C ILE A 101 -16.30 -7.92 20.07
N ARG A 102 -16.93 -9.09 20.05
CA ARG A 102 -16.27 -10.40 20.12
C ARG A 102 -16.58 -11.19 18.86
N VAL A 103 -15.55 -11.81 18.30
CA VAL A 103 -15.66 -12.71 17.14
C VAL A 103 -15.28 -14.13 17.52
N ARG A 104 -15.84 -15.12 16.82
CA ARG A 104 -15.49 -16.54 16.98
C ARG A 104 -14.19 -16.86 16.25
N HIS A 105 -13.32 -17.64 16.88
CA HIS A 105 -12.11 -18.13 16.25
C HIS A 105 -12.42 -19.12 15.09
N PRO A 106 -11.81 -18.99 13.89
CA PRO A 106 -12.15 -19.81 12.73
C PRO A 106 -11.98 -21.33 12.95
N PHE A 107 -10.97 -21.72 13.73
CA PHE A 107 -10.68 -23.13 14.01
C PHE A 107 -11.17 -23.63 15.36
N ASP A 108 -11.70 -22.75 16.21
CA ASP A 108 -12.10 -23.10 17.57
C ASP A 108 -13.45 -22.45 17.89
N PRO A 109 -14.56 -23.20 17.80
CA PRO A 109 -15.90 -22.62 17.92
C PRO A 109 -16.23 -22.12 19.32
N ASP A 110 -15.51 -22.59 20.34
CA ASP A 110 -15.74 -22.24 21.76
C ASP A 110 -14.89 -21.03 22.19
N ARG A 111 -13.90 -20.64 21.37
CA ARG A 111 -13.02 -19.50 21.63
C ARG A 111 -13.51 -18.23 20.96
N THR A 112 -13.55 -17.15 21.73
CA THR A 112 -13.82 -15.80 21.23
C THR A 112 -12.60 -14.90 21.34
N VAL A 113 -12.53 -13.91 20.44
CA VAL A 113 -11.41 -12.97 20.32
C VAL A 113 -11.97 -11.53 20.35
N PRO A 114 -11.41 -10.61 21.16
CA PRO A 114 -11.81 -9.21 21.19
C PRO A 114 -11.42 -8.47 19.91
N VAL A 115 -12.28 -7.54 19.48
CA VAL A 115 -11.99 -6.65 18.36
C VAL A 115 -11.68 -5.25 18.87
N TRP A 116 -10.53 -4.74 18.46
CA TRP A 116 -10.03 -3.41 18.74
C TRP A 116 -10.02 -2.57 17.47
N SER A 117 -9.93 -1.26 17.61
CA SER A 117 -9.35 -0.41 16.56
C SER A 117 -7.95 0.01 16.95
N ALA A 118 -7.01 0.01 16.01
CA ALA A 118 -5.61 0.30 16.28
C ALA A 118 -4.97 1.19 15.20
N ASN A 119 -4.09 2.11 15.61
CA ASN A 119 -3.53 3.15 14.74
C ASN A 119 -2.49 2.66 13.71
N PHE A 120 -2.05 1.41 13.82
CA PHE A 120 -1.10 0.79 12.89
C PHE A 120 -1.77 -0.09 11.82
N VAL A 121 -3.10 -0.21 11.84
CA VAL A 121 -3.88 -0.91 10.81
C VAL A 121 -4.32 0.10 9.75
N LEU A 122 -4.05 -0.21 8.48
CA LEU A 122 -4.33 0.66 7.34
C LEU A 122 -5.53 0.15 6.55
N SER A 123 -6.55 0.97 6.34
CA SER A 123 -7.72 0.64 5.51
C SER A 123 -7.37 0.31 4.06
N THR A 124 -6.28 0.86 3.56
CA THR A 124 -5.78 0.65 2.19
C THR A 124 -5.04 -0.67 1.99
N TYR A 125 -4.87 -1.49 3.04
CA TYR A 125 -4.17 -2.77 2.95
C TYR A 125 -5.07 -3.92 3.39
N GLY A 126 -5.25 -4.91 2.51
CA GLY A 126 -6.20 -6.00 2.72
C GLY A 126 -7.63 -5.46 2.86
N SER A 127 -8.35 -5.94 3.87
CA SER A 127 -9.71 -5.51 4.23
C SER A 127 -9.76 -4.32 5.21
N GLY A 128 -8.60 -3.74 5.56
CA GLY A 128 -8.52 -2.77 6.66
C GLY A 128 -8.68 -3.40 8.04
N ALA A 129 -8.50 -4.71 8.14
CA ALA A 129 -8.56 -5.47 9.38
C ALA A 129 -7.50 -6.58 9.40
N ILE A 130 -6.95 -6.84 10.59
CA ILE A 130 -6.00 -7.92 10.86
C ILE A 130 -6.45 -8.75 12.07
N PHE A 131 -5.90 -9.94 12.24
CA PHE A 131 -5.81 -10.57 13.55
C PHE A 131 -4.39 -10.40 14.08
N GLY A 132 -4.27 -10.11 15.37
CA GLY A 132 -2.99 -9.97 16.05
C GLY A 132 -2.50 -11.31 16.59
N CYS A 133 -1.24 -11.66 16.32
CA CYS A 133 -0.55 -12.81 16.90
C CYS A 133 0.70 -12.33 17.67
N PRO A 134 0.54 -11.92 18.94
CA PRO A 134 1.59 -11.22 19.70
C PRO A 134 2.90 -11.99 19.80
N ALA A 135 2.88 -13.31 19.87
CA ALA A 135 4.11 -14.08 19.97
C ALA A 135 4.94 -14.09 18.67
N HIS A 136 4.37 -13.69 17.53
CA HIS A 136 4.96 -13.83 16.19
C HIS A 136 4.90 -12.57 15.31
N ASP A 137 4.46 -11.43 15.86
CA ASP A 137 4.59 -10.09 15.27
C ASP A 137 4.91 -9.08 16.38
N GLN A 138 5.97 -8.29 16.20
CA GLN A 138 6.43 -7.36 17.24
C GLN A 138 5.41 -6.24 17.53
N ARG A 139 4.69 -5.76 16.52
CA ARG A 139 3.69 -4.69 16.70
C ARG A 139 2.52 -5.22 17.52
N ASP A 140 2.13 -6.47 17.26
CA ASP A 140 1.10 -7.15 18.02
C ASP A 140 1.56 -7.44 19.46
N LEU A 141 2.84 -7.77 19.68
CA LEU A 141 3.42 -7.97 21.01
C LEU A 141 3.37 -6.70 21.85
N ASP A 142 3.84 -5.59 21.28
CA ASP A 142 3.87 -4.30 21.94
C ASP A 142 2.44 -3.82 22.27
N PHE A 143 1.51 -4.02 21.34
CA PHE A 143 0.09 -3.70 21.55
C PHE A 143 -0.53 -4.58 22.62
N ALA A 144 -0.38 -5.91 22.51
CA ALA A 144 -0.98 -6.84 23.45
C ALA A 144 -0.51 -6.60 24.88
N ARG A 145 0.77 -6.31 25.07
CA ARG A 145 1.31 -5.98 26.41
C ARG A 145 0.80 -4.68 26.97
N LYS A 146 0.63 -3.67 26.12
CA LYS A 146 0.09 -2.38 26.53
C LYS A 146 -1.36 -2.49 27.01
N TYR A 147 -2.14 -3.39 26.42
CA TYR A 147 -3.57 -3.57 26.71
C TYR A 147 -3.90 -4.88 27.44
N ASP A 148 -2.89 -5.52 28.06
CA ASP A 148 -3.03 -6.78 28.81
C ASP A 148 -3.77 -7.90 28.05
N LEU A 149 -3.52 -8.01 26.75
CA LEU A 149 -4.08 -9.04 25.87
C LEU A 149 -3.21 -10.32 25.89
N PRO A 150 -3.81 -11.51 25.69
CA PRO A 150 -3.08 -12.78 25.75
C PRO A 150 -1.89 -12.86 24.77
N VAL A 151 -0.79 -13.46 25.20
CA VAL A 151 0.36 -13.75 24.34
C VAL A 151 0.55 -15.27 24.31
N THR A 152 0.14 -15.90 23.23
CA THR A 152 0.21 -17.36 23.05
C THR A 152 1.18 -17.71 21.93
N PRO A 153 2.38 -18.21 22.27
CA PRO A 153 3.30 -18.75 21.28
C PRO A 153 2.74 -20.02 20.64
N VAL A 154 2.82 -20.08 19.32
CA VAL A 154 2.36 -21.19 18.49
C VAL A 154 3.40 -21.68 17.49
N VAL A 155 4.50 -20.94 17.30
CA VAL A 155 5.70 -21.35 16.56
C VAL A 155 6.88 -21.33 17.51
N ARG A 156 7.68 -22.39 17.51
CA ARG A 156 8.91 -22.46 18.31
C ARG A 156 10.13 -22.72 17.42
N PRO A 157 11.31 -22.19 17.80
CA PRO A 157 12.56 -22.54 17.13
C PRO A 157 12.86 -24.04 17.26
N ASP A 158 13.63 -24.56 16.30
CA ASP A 158 14.08 -25.94 16.35
C ASP A 158 14.85 -26.24 17.64
N GLY A 159 14.49 -27.34 18.30
CA GLY A 159 15.10 -27.77 19.57
C GLY A 159 14.49 -27.14 20.84
N ALA A 160 13.54 -26.20 20.72
CA ALA A 160 12.78 -25.72 21.88
C ALA A 160 11.65 -26.70 22.28
N GLY A 161 11.34 -26.75 23.58
CA GLY A 161 10.26 -27.56 24.15
C GLY A 161 8.87 -26.94 23.96
N ASP A 162 7.82 -27.60 24.47
CA ASP A 162 6.43 -27.09 24.43
C ASP A 162 6.21 -25.95 25.45
N ASP A 163 7.19 -25.68 26.30
CA ASP A 163 7.25 -24.59 27.29
C ASP A 163 7.83 -23.29 26.72
N PHE A 164 8.06 -23.22 25.41
CA PHE A 164 8.60 -22.03 24.74
C PHE A 164 7.70 -20.80 24.96
N ALA A 165 8.31 -19.71 25.42
CA ALA A 165 7.66 -18.43 25.64
C ALA A 165 8.50 -17.28 25.08
N VAL A 166 7.84 -16.21 24.63
CA VAL A 166 8.51 -15.01 24.13
C VAL A 166 8.75 -14.00 25.25
N GLY A 167 9.95 -13.42 25.25
CA GLY A 167 10.34 -12.29 26.09
C GLY A 167 9.92 -10.97 25.43
N THR A 168 10.77 -9.95 25.43
CA THR A 168 10.49 -8.65 24.80
C THR A 168 10.43 -8.65 23.28
N GLU A 169 10.92 -9.71 22.65
CA GLU A 169 10.97 -9.84 21.21
C GLU A 169 10.03 -10.96 20.75
N ALA A 170 9.19 -10.65 19.76
CA ALA A 170 8.35 -11.64 19.11
C ALA A 170 9.21 -12.61 18.28
N TYR A 171 8.84 -13.89 18.27
CA TYR A 171 9.55 -14.89 17.48
C TYR A 171 9.01 -14.92 16.05
N THR A 172 9.73 -14.31 15.11
CA THR A 172 9.37 -14.30 13.68
C THR A 172 10.19 -15.28 12.84
N GLY A 173 11.04 -16.09 13.48
CA GLY A 173 11.94 -17.03 12.83
C GLY A 173 11.24 -18.30 12.28
N PRO A 174 12.01 -19.16 11.58
CA PRO A 174 11.52 -20.46 11.13
C PRO A 174 11.24 -21.39 12.32
N GLY A 175 10.47 -22.46 12.13
CA GLY A 175 10.25 -23.43 13.20
C GLY A 175 9.10 -24.37 12.95
N ALA A 176 8.72 -25.08 14.00
CA ALA A 176 7.59 -25.99 14.01
C ALA A 176 6.41 -25.39 14.80
N LEU A 177 5.20 -25.70 14.33
CA LEU A 177 3.98 -25.32 15.02
C LEU A 177 3.78 -26.17 16.27
N PHE A 178 3.28 -25.56 17.34
CA PHE A 178 2.90 -26.21 18.59
C PHE A 178 1.72 -25.46 19.22
N ALA A 179 1.08 -26.04 20.23
CA ALA A 179 -0.12 -25.47 20.86
C ALA A 179 -1.21 -25.05 19.83
N SER A 180 -1.30 -25.78 18.72
CA SER A 180 -2.09 -25.40 17.53
C SER A 180 -2.92 -26.55 16.98
N ASP A 181 -3.40 -27.44 17.87
CA ASP A 181 -4.22 -28.61 17.52
C ASP A 181 -3.69 -29.35 16.27
N PHE A 182 -4.45 -29.39 15.19
CA PHE A 182 -4.12 -30.09 13.94
C PHE A 182 -2.90 -29.52 13.18
N LEU A 183 -2.43 -28.33 13.52
CA LEU A 183 -1.20 -27.77 12.96
C LEU A 183 0.05 -28.18 13.76
N SER A 184 -0.11 -28.69 14.98
CA SER A 184 1.02 -29.04 15.84
C SER A 184 1.92 -30.08 15.19
N GLY A 185 3.24 -29.81 15.18
CA GLY A 185 4.26 -30.66 14.57
C GLY A 185 4.55 -30.35 13.10
N LEU A 186 3.71 -29.58 12.41
CA LEU A 186 3.97 -29.17 11.03
C LEU A 186 5.05 -28.08 10.95
N ALA A 187 5.80 -28.06 9.85
CA ALA A 187 6.62 -26.91 9.51
C ALA A 187 5.75 -25.73 9.05
N VAL A 188 6.22 -24.49 9.22
CA VAL A 188 5.46 -23.26 8.86
C VAL A 188 4.83 -23.32 7.46
N THR A 189 5.58 -23.75 6.44
CA THR A 189 5.06 -23.80 5.06
C THR A 189 3.90 -24.78 4.91
N GLU A 190 4.01 -25.97 5.51
CA GLU A 190 2.96 -26.99 5.49
C GLU A 190 1.75 -26.54 6.31
N ALA A 191 1.99 -25.91 7.47
CA ALA A 191 0.94 -25.36 8.32
C ALA A 191 0.13 -24.25 7.62
N LYS A 192 0.79 -23.38 6.85
CA LYS A 192 0.08 -22.36 6.05
C LYS A 192 -0.85 -23.01 5.03
N ALA A 193 -0.36 -24.00 4.29
CA ALA A 193 -1.15 -24.71 3.29
C ALA A 193 -2.34 -25.47 3.92
N GLU A 194 -2.10 -26.16 5.04
CA GLU A 194 -3.17 -26.89 5.74
C GLU A 194 -4.20 -25.96 6.36
N ALA A 195 -3.78 -24.83 6.96
CA ALA A 195 -4.70 -23.82 7.46
C ALA A 195 -5.62 -23.29 6.35
N ILE A 196 -5.05 -22.84 5.22
CA ILE A 196 -5.81 -22.34 4.07
C ILE A 196 -6.81 -23.39 3.58
N ARG A 197 -6.37 -24.64 3.40
CA ARG A 197 -7.22 -25.75 2.95
C ARG A 197 -8.43 -25.96 3.87
N ARG A 198 -8.26 -25.86 5.19
CA ARG A 198 -9.36 -26.02 6.16
C ARG A 198 -10.30 -24.83 6.18
N ILE A 199 -9.77 -23.61 6.07
CA ILE A 199 -10.56 -22.38 5.95
C ILE A 199 -11.47 -22.46 4.71
N GLU A 200 -10.92 -22.86 3.57
CA GLU A 200 -11.65 -23.04 2.32
C GLU A 200 -12.72 -24.13 2.43
N ALA A 201 -12.36 -25.30 3.01
CA ALA A 201 -13.30 -26.40 3.23
C ALA A 201 -14.46 -26.02 4.16
N ALA A 202 -14.22 -25.11 5.10
CA ALA A 202 -15.24 -24.57 6.01
C ALA A 202 -16.07 -23.42 5.39
N GLY A 203 -15.74 -22.94 4.19
CA GLY A 203 -16.36 -21.78 3.57
C GLY A 203 -16.09 -20.46 4.32
N GLN A 204 -15.07 -20.43 5.18
CA GLN A 204 -14.74 -19.30 6.05
C GLN A 204 -13.68 -18.37 5.44
N GLY A 205 -13.30 -18.58 4.18
CA GLY A 205 -12.27 -17.79 3.53
C GLY A 205 -11.68 -18.48 2.31
N GLU A 206 -10.62 -17.89 1.77
CA GLU A 206 -9.91 -18.37 0.59
C GLU A 206 -8.43 -18.00 0.61
N GLY A 207 -7.58 -18.82 -0.01
CA GLY A 207 -6.19 -18.46 -0.29
C GLY A 207 -6.12 -17.25 -1.22
N THR A 208 -5.32 -16.24 -0.88
CA THR A 208 -5.23 -15.00 -1.65
C THR A 208 -3.79 -14.52 -1.76
N THR A 209 -3.42 -14.04 -2.94
CA THR A 209 -2.15 -13.33 -3.16
C THR A 209 -2.41 -11.83 -3.10
N LEU A 210 -1.76 -11.12 -2.16
CA LEU A 210 -1.78 -9.66 -2.12
C LEU A 210 -0.40 -9.08 -2.39
N TYR A 211 -0.40 -7.83 -2.83
CA TYR A 211 0.81 -7.03 -3.05
C TYR A 211 0.78 -5.87 -2.07
N ARG A 212 1.94 -5.54 -1.49
CA ARG A 212 2.12 -4.28 -0.74
C ARG A 212 2.06 -3.07 -1.67
N LEU A 213 2.46 -3.26 -2.93
CA LEU A 213 2.39 -2.24 -3.96
C LEU A 213 0.99 -1.66 -4.06
N ARG A 214 0.91 -0.33 -4.07
CA ARG A 214 -0.32 0.42 -4.35
C ARG A 214 -0.27 0.98 -5.76
N ASP A 215 -1.44 1.32 -6.30
CA ASP A 215 -1.54 2.01 -7.58
C ASP A 215 -0.82 3.36 -7.53
N TRP A 216 -0.24 3.73 -8.67
CA TRP A 216 0.47 4.99 -8.81
C TRP A 216 -0.51 6.13 -9.06
N GLY A 217 -0.75 6.94 -8.02
CA GLY A 217 -1.47 8.21 -8.16
C GLY A 217 -0.62 9.23 -8.91
N VAL A 218 -0.96 9.51 -10.17
CA VAL A 218 -0.19 10.41 -11.05
C VAL A 218 -0.62 11.88 -10.97
N SER A 219 -1.82 12.19 -10.49
CA SER A 219 -2.33 13.58 -10.47
C SER A 219 -1.63 14.44 -9.43
N ARG A 220 -1.24 15.66 -9.81
CA ARG A 220 -0.59 16.64 -8.96
C ARG A 220 -1.30 17.98 -9.07
N GLN A 221 -1.64 18.57 -7.93
CA GLN A 221 -2.25 19.91 -7.82
C GLN A 221 -1.16 21.00 -7.95
N ARG A 222 -0.38 20.95 -9.04
CA ARG A 222 0.76 21.83 -9.32
C ARG A 222 0.63 22.33 -10.76
N TYR A 223 1.10 23.55 -11.00
CA TYR A 223 1.09 24.13 -12.35
C TYR A 223 2.17 23.54 -13.26
N TRP A 224 3.40 23.39 -12.77
CA TRP A 224 4.53 23.03 -13.62
C TRP A 224 4.61 21.51 -13.84
N GLY A 225 3.85 21.02 -14.81
CA GLY A 225 3.82 19.62 -15.23
C GLY A 225 3.05 19.43 -16.54
N CYS A 226 3.05 18.20 -17.05
CA CYS A 226 2.28 17.84 -18.23
C CYS A 226 0.77 17.82 -17.89
N PRO A 227 -0.08 18.63 -18.55
CA PRO A 227 -1.52 18.59 -18.31
C PRO A 227 -2.12 17.20 -18.58
N ILE A 228 -3.00 16.73 -17.70
CA ILE A 228 -3.72 15.48 -17.90
C ILE A 228 -4.75 15.68 -19.02
N PRO A 229 -4.76 14.87 -20.10
CA PRO A 229 -5.60 15.11 -21.28
C PRO A 229 -7.04 14.60 -21.08
N ILE A 230 -7.70 15.08 -20.03
CA ILE A 230 -9.09 14.76 -19.67
C ILE A 230 -9.93 16.04 -19.65
N VAL A 231 -11.20 15.92 -20.04
CA VAL A 231 -12.24 16.95 -19.97
C VAL A 231 -13.39 16.41 -19.12
N HIS A 232 -13.83 17.19 -18.15
CA HIS A 232 -14.95 16.91 -17.26
C HIS A 232 -16.21 17.59 -17.80
N CYS A 233 -17.15 16.79 -18.30
CA CYS A 233 -18.44 17.24 -18.82
C CYS A 233 -19.56 16.90 -17.82
N PRO A 234 -20.49 17.83 -17.51
CA PRO A 234 -21.62 17.56 -16.63
C PRO A 234 -22.53 16.41 -17.10
N SER A 235 -22.66 16.22 -18.41
CA SER A 235 -23.53 15.21 -19.02
C SER A 235 -22.81 13.89 -19.32
N CYS A 236 -21.55 13.95 -19.78
CA CYS A 236 -20.78 12.76 -20.21
C CYS A 236 -19.81 12.22 -19.15
N GLY A 237 -19.52 12.97 -18.08
CA GLY A 237 -18.47 12.65 -17.12
C GLY A 237 -17.08 12.98 -17.64
N ALA A 238 -16.07 12.23 -17.20
CA ALA A 238 -14.68 12.39 -17.63
C ALA A 238 -14.45 11.74 -19.00
N VAL A 239 -14.07 12.55 -19.99
CA VAL A 239 -13.80 12.11 -21.36
C VAL A 239 -12.39 12.54 -21.81
N PRO A 240 -11.72 11.81 -22.71
CA PRO A 240 -10.43 12.24 -23.26
C PRO A 240 -10.54 13.57 -24.01
N ALA A 241 -9.49 14.39 -23.95
CA ALA A 241 -9.38 15.57 -24.79
C ALA A 241 -9.35 15.18 -26.29
N ALA A 242 -9.97 16.02 -27.15
CA ALA A 242 -10.05 15.76 -28.59
C ALA A 242 -8.70 15.94 -29.32
N GLU A 243 -7.89 16.89 -28.85
CA GLU A 243 -6.65 17.30 -29.51
C GLU A 243 -5.47 17.26 -28.51
N LEU A 244 -4.33 16.80 -29.01
CA LEU A 244 -3.06 16.78 -28.29
C LEU A 244 -2.01 17.61 -29.06
N PRO A 245 -1.08 18.28 -28.36
CA PRO A 245 -0.97 18.34 -26.91
C PRO A 245 -2.01 19.28 -26.27
N VAL A 246 -2.41 18.96 -25.03
CA VAL A 246 -3.02 19.97 -24.16
C VAL A 246 -1.89 20.87 -23.66
N GLU A 247 -1.70 22.01 -24.31
CA GLU A 247 -0.61 22.92 -23.98
C GLU A 247 -0.82 23.56 -22.60
N LEU A 248 0.22 23.56 -21.76
CA LEU A 248 0.22 24.27 -20.48
C LEU A 248 0.19 25.79 -20.74
N PRO A 249 -0.76 26.54 -20.15
CA PRO A 249 -0.90 27.97 -20.43
C PRO A 249 0.27 28.74 -19.79
N LYS A 250 0.81 29.74 -20.48
CA LYS A 250 1.97 30.51 -20.00
C LYS A 250 1.59 31.72 -19.16
N ASP A 251 0.32 32.12 -19.21
CA ASP A 251 -0.26 33.33 -18.62
C ASP A 251 -0.91 33.06 -17.25
N VAL A 252 -0.17 32.44 -16.33
CA VAL A 252 -0.61 32.18 -14.95
C VAL A 252 0.05 33.10 -13.92
N THR A 253 -0.59 33.23 -12.75
CA THR A 253 -0.04 33.94 -11.58
C THR A 253 0.15 32.99 -10.39
N PHE A 254 1.08 33.35 -9.50
CA PHE A 254 1.38 32.61 -8.25
C PHE A 254 1.07 33.45 -7.00
N ASP A 255 0.19 34.45 -7.15
CA ASP A 255 -0.21 35.40 -6.12
C ASP A 255 -1.03 34.75 -4.99
N LYS A 256 -1.66 33.60 -5.27
CA LYS A 256 -2.49 32.86 -4.32
C LYS A 256 -2.00 31.42 -4.17
N PRO A 257 -1.98 30.86 -2.95
CA PRO A 257 -1.63 29.46 -2.74
C PRO A 257 -2.66 28.52 -3.42
N GLY A 258 -2.22 27.34 -3.83
CA GLY A 258 -3.05 26.33 -4.51
C GLY A 258 -2.59 26.05 -5.96
N ASN A 259 -3.45 25.41 -6.75
CA ASN A 259 -3.21 25.12 -8.16
C ASN A 259 -3.62 26.34 -9.04
N PRO A 260 -2.68 27.00 -9.75
CA PRO A 260 -3.00 28.11 -10.65
C PRO A 260 -3.97 27.73 -11.79
N LEU A 261 -3.94 26.49 -12.28
CA LEU A 261 -4.75 26.05 -13.42
C LEU A 261 -6.25 26.04 -13.10
N ASP A 262 -6.61 25.68 -11.86
CA ASP A 262 -7.99 25.69 -11.37
C ASP A 262 -8.66 27.08 -11.48
N ARG A 263 -7.85 28.14 -11.41
CA ARG A 263 -8.30 29.53 -11.42
C ARG A 263 -8.07 30.23 -12.75
N HIS A 264 -7.53 29.51 -13.75
CA HIS A 264 -7.26 30.10 -15.05
C HIS A 264 -8.59 30.50 -15.71
N PRO A 265 -8.80 31.78 -16.08
CA PRO A 265 -10.12 32.28 -16.46
C PRO A 265 -10.65 31.78 -17.81
N THR A 266 -9.83 31.07 -18.59
CA THR A 266 -10.10 30.78 -20.00
C THR A 266 -9.60 29.38 -20.39
N TRP A 267 -8.35 29.04 -20.09
CA TRP A 267 -7.72 27.79 -20.51
C TRP A 267 -8.50 26.53 -20.13
N LYS A 268 -9.04 26.48 -18.91
CA LYS A 268 -9.79 25.32 -18.44
C LYS A 268 -11.15 25.16 -19.11
N HIS A 269 -11.75 26.24 -19.61
CA HIS A 269 -13.09 26.19 -20.19
C HIS A 269 -13.01 25.74 -21.65
N VAL A 270 -13.67 24.63 -21.97
CA VAL A 270 -13.65 24.01 -23.30
C VAL A 270 -15.03 23.45 -23.64
N LYS A 271 -15.21 23.03 -24.90
CA LYS A 271 -16.37 22.22 -25.30
C LYS A 271 -16.08 20.74 -25.07
N CYS A 272 -17.09 20.01 -24.63
CA CYS A 272 -17.02 18.56 -24.47
C CYS A 272 -16.79 17.90 -25.84
N PRO A 273 -15.71 17.10 -26.03
CA PRO A 273 -15.46 16.38 -27.27
C PRO A 273 -16.57 15.41 -27.70
N SER A 274 -17.41 14.97 -26.74
CA SER A 274 -18.45 13.96 -26.99
C SER A 274 -19.83 14.56 -27.30
N CYS A 275 -20.19 15.71 -26.74
CA CYS A 275 -21.52 16.30 -26.86
C CYS A 275 -21.56 17.80 -27.17
N ASP A 276 -20.41 18.47 -27.28
CA ASP A 276 -20.26 19.90 -27.56
C ASP A 276 -20.84 20.87 -26.49
N GLU A 277 -21.28 20.34 -25.34
CA GLU A 277 -21.69 21.16 -24.18
C GLU A 277 -20.48 21.82 -23.48
N ASP A 278 -20.74 22.83 -22.65
CA ASP A 278 -19.71 23.47 -21.84
C ASP A 278 -19.10 22.47 -20.83
N ALA A 279 -17.78 22.42 -20.78
CA ALA A 279 -17.01 21.50 -19.95
C ALA A 279 -15.72 22.16 -19.43
N GLU A 280 -15.04 21.49 -18.50
CA GLU A 280 -13.76 21.95 -17.96
C GLU A 280 -12.65 20.93 -18.18
N ARG A 281 -11.45 21.36 -18.55
CA ARG A 281 -10.26 20.49 -18.56
C ARG A 281 -9.95 20.02 -17.13
N GLU A 282 -9.35 18.83 -17.02
CA GLU A 282 -8.60 18.47 -15.83
C GLU A 282 -7.53 19.55 -15.58
N THR A 283 -7.44 20.00 -14.33
CA THR A 283 -6.51 21.07 -13.94
C THR A 283 -5.30 20.54 -13.19
N ASP A 284 -5.32 19.27 -12.80
CA ASP A 284 -4.13 18.58 -12.31
C ASP A 284 -3.16 18.25 -13.45
N THR A 285 -1.87 18.24 -13.10
CA THR A 285 -0.80 17.78 -14.00
C THR A 285 -0.30 16.39 -13.61
N LEU A 286 0.33 15.69 -14.54
CA LEU A 286 0.99 14.43 -14.26
C LEU A 286 2.23 14.62 -13.36
N ASP A 287 2.49 13.62 -12.52
CA ASP A 287 3.74 13.45 -11.80
C ASP A 287 4.91 13.43 -12.79
N THR A 288 5.97 14.16 -12.48
CA THR A 288 7.25 14.18 -13.21
C THR A 288 7.86 12.79 -13.44
N PHE A 289 7.55 11.79 -12.61
CA PHE A 289 7.97 10.41 -12.85
C PHE A 289 7.35 9.83 -14.13
N VAL A 290 6.19 10.33 -14.60
CA VAL A 290 5.62 9.93 -15.89
C VAL A 290 6.60 10.25 -17.00
N ASP A 291 7.15 11.46 -17.02
CA ASP A 291 8.11 11.90 -18.03
C ASP A 291 9.41 11.06 -17.97
N SER A 292 9.93 10.83 -16.75
CA SER A 292 11.17 10.07 -16.57
C SER A 292 11.01 8.56 -16.77
N SER A 293 9.78 8.04 -16.90
CA SER A 293 9.55 6.59 -17.04
C SER A 293 9.70 6.07 -18.47
N TRP A 294 9.89 6.93 -19.48
CA TRP A 294 10.01 6.49 -20.88
C TRP A 294 10.98 7.32 -21.72
N TYR A 295 11.61 8.37 -21.16
CA TYR A 295 12.53 9.25 -21.90
C TYR A 295 13.67 8.50 -22.64
N PHE A 296 14.13 7.38 -22.10
CA PHE A 296 15.16 6.53 -22.73
C PHE A 296 14.70 5.99 -24.09
N ALA A 297 13.41 5.68 -24.25
CA ALA A 297 12.84 5.26 -25.51
C ALA A 297 12.72 6.45 -26.48
N ARG A 298 12.33 7.63 -25.99
CA ARG A 298 12.27 8.85 -26.81
C ARG A 298 13.63 9.26 -27.36
N PHE A 299 14.71 9.06 -26.60
CA PHE A 299 16.07 9.38 -27.03
C PHE A 299 16.57 8.55 -28.21
N THR A 300 15.94 7.41 -28.51
CA THR A 300 16.30 6.61 -29.69
C THR A 300 16.05 7.36 -31.00
N ASP A 301 15.03 8.22 -31.02
CA ASP A 301 14.76 9.19 -32.09
C ASP A 301 13.96 10.40 -31.55
N PRO A 302 14.63 11.45 -31.03
CA PRO A 302 13.96 12.57 -30.38
C PRO A 302 13.20 13.49 -31.34
N LYS A 303 13.39 13.31 -32.67
CA LYS A 303 12.77 14.14 -33.71
C LYS A 303 11.63 13.43 -34.44
N ALA A 304 11.37 12.16 -34.12
CA ALA A 304 10.24 11.41 -34.67
C ALA A 304 8.90 12.13 -34.39
N ALA A 305 7.97 12.04 -35.34
CA ALA A 305 6.63 12.59 -35.18
C ALA A 305 5.81 11.76 -34.19
N GLU A 306 5.99 10.44 -34.21
CA GLU A 306 5.44 9.50 -33.24
C GLU A 306 6.14 9.65 -31.89
N PRO A 307 5.47 9.37 -30.75
CA PRO A 307 6.11 9.41 -29.44
C PRO A 307 7.35 8.51 -29.35
N ILE A 308 7.26 7.29 -29.91
CA ILE A 308 8.34 6.31 -29.98
C ILE A 308 8.44 5.80 -31.43
N ASN A 309 9.62 5.94 -32.03
CA ASN A 309 9.93 5.33 -33.32
C ASN A 309 10.31 3.86 -33.10
N ALA A 310 9.45 2.93 -33.54
CA ALA A 310 9.62 1.51 -33.28
C ALA A 310 10.93 0.92 -33.85
N GLU A 311 11.36 1.36 -35.04
CA GLU A 311 12.61 0.88 -35.65
C GLU A 311 13.84 1.38 -34.90
N ALA A 312 13.82 2.64 -34.46
CA ALA A 312 14.89 3.19 -33.63
C ALA A 312 14.93 2.52 -32.24
N ALA A 313 13.77 2.33 -31.62
CA ALA A 313 13.63 1.65 -30.34
C ALA A 313 14.17 0.22 -30.41
N LYS A 314 13.79 -0.55 -31.43
CA LYS A 314 14.28 -1.92 -31.67
C LYS A 314 15.80 -1.99 -31.86
N ARG A 315 16.40 -0.95 -32.45
CA ARG A 315 17.84 -0.88 -32.67
C ARG A 315 18.62 -0.58 -31.38
N TRP A 316 18.09 0.29 -30.53
CA TRP A 316 18.84 0.89 -29.41
C TRP A 316 18.46 0.34 -28.03
N LEU A 317 17.29 -0.29 -27.88
CA LEU A 317 16.84 -0.83 -26.60
C LEU A 317 17.08 -2.35 -26.52
N PRO A 318 17.27 -2.89 -25.30
CA PRO A 318 17.32 -2.19 -24.01
C PRO A 318 18.60 -1.36 -23.84
N VAL A 319 18.60 -0.42 -22.89
CA VAL A 319 19.81 0.34 -22.54
C VAL A 319 20.84 -0.62 -21.95
N ASP A 320 22.01 -0.76 -22.60
CA ASP A 320 23.06 -1.69 -22.15
C ASP A 320 23.57 -1.38 -20.74
N GLN A 321 23.79 -0.10 -20.43
CA GLN A 321 24.30 0.34 -19.14
C GLN A 321 23.61 1.63 -18.70
N TYR A 322 22.79 1.53 -17.66
CA TYR A 322 22.19 2.66 -16.96
C TYR A 322 23.03 3.03 -15.73
N ILE A 323 23.22 4.33 -15.51
CA ILE A 323 24.05 4.88 -14.43
C ILE A 323 23.24 5.93 -13.67
N GLY A 324 23.09 5.76 -12.35
CA GLY A 324 22.32 6.68 -11.51
C GLY A 324 22.54 6.42 -10.02
N GLY A 325 21.92 7.19 -9.14
CA GLY A 325 22.01 6.97 -7.70
C GLY A 325 21.00 5.93 -7.19
N VAL A 326 21.28 5.37 -6.02
CA VAL A 326 20.43 4.33 -5.38
C VAL A 326 19.11 4.89 -4.84
N GLU A 327 19.00 6.19 -4.67
CA GLU A 327 17.77 6.91 -4.28
C GLU A 327 16.60 6.65 -5.25
N HIS A 328 16.90 6.29 -6.50
CA HIS A 328 15.92 5.95 -7.53
C HIS A 328 15.57 4.45 -7.59
N ALA A 329 16.10 3.63 -6.67
CA ALA A 329 15.98 2.17 -6.71
C ALA A 329 14.54 1.64 -6.77
N VAL A 330 13.62 2.28 -6.04
CA VAL A 330 12.21 1.93 -6.05
C VAL A 330 11.47 2.77 -7.07
N LEU A 331 11.18 4.05 -6.79
CA LEU A 331 10.28 4.90 -7.59
C LEU A 331 10.61 4.88 -9.09
N HIS A 332 11.58 5.69 -9.52
CA HIS A 332 11.93 5.83 -10.94
C HIS A 332 12.21 4.48 -11.63
N LEU A 333 13.06 3.63 -11.05
CA LEU A 333 13.41 2.37 -11.71
C LEU A 333 12.23 1.39 -11.80
N LEU A 334 11.31 1.38 -10.84
CA LEU A 334 10.10 0.56 -10.92
C LEU A 334 9.09 1.15 -11.90
N TYR A 335 8.90 2.48 -11.91
CA TYR A 335 8.01 3.15 -12.86
C TYR A 335 8.49 3.00 -14.30
N ALA A 336 9.80 3.15 -14.54
CA ALA A 336 10.40 2.88 -15.85
C ALA A 336 10.12 1.45 -16.31
N ARG A 337 10.28 0.44 -15.45
CA ARG A 337 9.95 -0.95 -15.77
C ARG A 337 8.45 -1.14 -16.06
N PHE A 338 7.58 -0.54 -15.24
CA PHE A 338 6.14 -0.60 -15.42
C PHE A 338 5.71 -0.01 -16.76
N VAL A 339 6.13 1.22 -17.07
CA VAL A 339 5.82 1.91 -18.32
C VAL A 339 6.44 1.19 -19.51
N SER A 340 7.66 0.65 -19.39
CA SER A 340 8.30 -0.11 -20.45
C SER A 340 7.50 -1.36 -20.85
N ARG A 341 6.96 -2.08 -19.86
CA ARG A 341 6.05 -3.21 -20.09
C ARG A 341 4.76 -2.78 -20.74
N ALA A 342 4.10 -1.74 -20.21
CA ALA A 342 2.85 -1.23 -20.77
C ALA A 342 3.00 -0.77 -22.24
N LEU A 343 4.08 -0.06 -22.56
CA LEU A 343 4.39 0.36 -23.93
C LEU A 343 4.73 -0.83 -24.84
N SER A 344 5.34 -1.88 -24.30
CA SER A 344 5.62 -3.11 -25.06
C SER A 344 4.34 -3.90 -25.33
N ASP A 345 3.47 -4.02 -24.33
CA ASP A 345 2.15 -4.65 -24.47
C ASP A 345 1.25 -3.88 -25.46
N ALA A 346 1.41 -2.56 -25.53
CA ALA A 346 0.76 -1.69 -26.52
C ALA A 346 1.40 -1.75 -27.93
N GLY A 347 2.48 -2.50 -28.11
CA GLY A 347 3.17 -2.66 -29.41
C GLY A 347 3.98 -1.45 -29.86
N LEU A 348 4.28 -0.49 -28.97
CA LEU A 348 5.06 0.72 -29.30
C LEU A 348 6.58 0.47 -29.27
N MET A 349 7.03 -0.56 -28.55
CA MET A 349 8.41 -1.03 -28.54
C MET A 349 8.47 -2.51 -28.09
N ASP A 350 9.65 -3.13 -28.10
CA ASP A 350 9.87 -4.53 -27.67
C ASP A 350 10.99 -4.60 -26.63
N ALA A 351 10.76 -3.95 -25.47
CA ALA A 351 11.75 -3.84 -24.40
C ALA A 351 11.05 -3.85 -23.03
N PRO A 352 10.54 -4.99 -22.55
CA PRO A 352 9.82 -5.06 -21.28
C PRO A 352 10.70 -4.79 -20.05
N GLU A 353 12.01 -4.93 -20.16
CA GLU A 353 12.98 -4.44 -19.19
C GLU A 353 13.87 -3.38 -19.87
N PRO A 354 13.79 -2.10 -19.46
CA PRO A 354 14.42 -1.02 -20.21
C PRO A 354 15.94 -0.93 -20.03
N PHE A 355 16.48 -1.53 -18.96
CA PHE A 355 17.89 -1.42 -18.58
C PHE A 355 18.50 -2.81 -18.40
N ALA A 356 19.41 -3.22 -19.29
CA ALA A 356 20.10 -4.50 -19.21
C ALA A 356 21.16 -4.51 -18.10
N GLY A 357 21.88 -3.38 -17.95
CA GLY A 357 22.86 -3.14 -16.89
C GLY A 357 22.48 -1.93 -16.04
N LEU A 358 22.74 -2.01 -14.74
CA LEU A 358 22.55 -0.91 -13.79
C LEU A 358 23.76 -0.77 -12.88
N PHE A 359 24.37 0.42 -12.89
CA PHE A 359 25.43 0.81 -11.97
C PHE A 359 24.93 1.95 -11.08
N THR A 360 24.95 1.74 -9.77
CA THR A 360 24.52 2.74 -8.80
C THR A 360 25.72 3.48 -8.21
N GLN A 361 25.91 4.75 -8.55
CA GLN A 361 27.01 5.55 -7.99
C GLN A 361 26.77 5.93 -6.52
N GLY A 362 27.86 6.17 -5.79
CA GLY A 362 27.82 6.79 -4.48
C GLY A 362 27.56 8.30 -4.56
N MET A 363 27.18 8.90 -3.42
CA MET A 363 27.01 10.35 -3.34
C MET A 363 28.37 11.05 -3.31
N VAL A 364 28.44 12.21 -3.95
CA VAL A 364 29.53 13.17 -3.73
C VAL A 364 29.20 13.97 -2.47
N VAL A 365 30.14 14.08 -1.54
CA VAL A 365 29.95 14.79 -0.26
C VAL A 365 30.94 15.95 -0.13
N HIS A 366 30.54 16.98 0.61
CA HIS A 366 31.41 18.12 0.95
C HIS A 366 31.05 18.62 2.38
N GLU A 367 31.96 19.37 2.99
CA GLU A 367 31.73 20.03 4.27
C GLU A 367 30.50 20.96 4.20
N THR A 368 29.67 20.89 5.26
CA THR A 368 28.57 21.83 5.50
C THR A 368 28.93 22.63 6.74
N TYR A 369 28.69 23.94 6.68
CA TYR A 369 28.97 24.84 7.80
C TYR A 369 27.65 25.33 8.35
N ARG A 370 27.53 25.35 9.68
CA ARG A 370 26.40 25.94 10.39
C ARG A 370 26.94 26.98 11.33
N ARG A 371 26.30 28.15 11.38
CA ARG A 371 26.65 29.22 12.32
C ARG A 371 26.41 28.76 13.75
N ALA A 372 27.12 29.38 14.70
CA ALA A 372 27.01 29.08 16.12
C ALA A 372 25.62 29.37 16.71
N ASP A 373 24.83 30.23 16.07
CA ASP A 373 23.44 30.56 16.41
C ASP A 373 22.41 29.55 15.85
N GLY A 374 22.86 28.52 15.11
CA GLY A 374 22.00 27.48 14.55
C GLY A 374 21.51 27.74 13.12
N ALA A 375 21.84 28.87 12.50
CA ALA A 375 21.53 29.12 11.09
C ALA A 375 22.45 28.32 10.15
N TRP A 376 21.86 27.68 9.14
CA TRP A 376 22.58 26.91 8.10
C TRP A 376 23.06 27.79 6.95
#